data_AF-A0A5N6HJ04-F1
#
_entry.id   AF-A0A5N6HJ04-F1
#
_cell.length_a   1.000
_cell.length_b   1.000
_cell.length_c   1.000
_cell.angle_alpha   90.00
_cell.angle_beta   90.00
_cell.angle_gamma   90.00
#
_symmetry.space_group_name_H-M   'P 1'
#
loop_
_entity.id
_entity.type
_entity.pdbx_description
1 polymer ?
#
loop_
_entity_poly.entity_id
_entity_poly.type
_entity_poly.pdbx_seq_one_letter_code
_entity_poly.pdbx_strand_id
1 'polypeptide(L)'
;MRILNQNLELWIQSNFKDVKRLAGLGQPDVQFPRSSLQCRAWIQGCVTEMIYDSIFSPFYFGLPDDPWGQIIEFIKAGVGKTHPEGTCHDWREVTCDAIEQITKDDQEALFTHIITSIEERFSTFSSTQETQRKRQLRELLQKCSNFKTVLSRQQNLFYFYRSKCGECFSTTSMTFAGGVDGPATKVRISLWPGLIKQNSMAASSVLEAELVWTMN
;
A
#
# COMPACT_ATOMS: atom_id res chain seq x y z
N MET A 1 2.07 -10.39 -3.25
CA MET A 1 2.47 -9.04 -2.80
C MET A 1 3.97 -8.78 -2.96
N ARG A 2 4.82 -9.79 -2.75
CA ARG A 2 6.28 -9.69 -2.84
C ARG A 2 6.84 -8.97 -4.08
N ILE A 3 6.34 -9.29 -5.28
CA ILE A 3 6.82 -8.66 -6.54
C ILE A 3 6.53 -7.15 -6.56
N LEU A 4 5.39 -6.71 -6.00
CA LEU A 4 5.04 -5.29 -5.94
C LEU A 4 5.99 -4.54 -4.99
N ASN A 5 6.27 -5.12 -3.82
CA ASN A 5 7.27 -4.59 -2.90
C ASN A 5 8.66 -4.49 -3.58
N GLN A 6 9.11 -5.54 -4.26
CA GLN A 6 10.37 -5.54 -4.98
C GLN A 6 10.44 -4.44 -6.05
N ASN A 7 9.34 -4.21 -6.78
CA ASN A 7 9.27 -3.10 -7.74
C ASN A 7 9.42 -1.73 -7.05
N LEU A 8 8.80 -1.54 -5.88
CA LEU A 8 8.98 -0.31 -5.10
C LEU A 8 10.43 -0.18 -4.61
N GLU A 9 11.01 -1.22 -4.03
CA GLU A 9 12.40 -1.22 -3.58
C GLU A 9 13.37 -0.87 -4.72
N LEU A 10 13.20 -1.48 -5.89
CA LEU A 10 14.00 -1.17 -7.08
C LEU A 10 13.80 0.27 -7.57
N TRP A 11 12.57 0.78 -7.52
CA TRP A 11 12.28 2.18 -7.85
C TRP A 11 12.99 3.13 -6.89
N ILE A 12 12.97 2.85 -5.58
CA ILE A 12 13.68 3.65 -4.58
C ILE A 12 15.19 3.59 -4.80
N GLN A 13 15.75 2.40 -4.96
CA GLN A 13 17.19 2.20 -5.12
C GLN A 13 17.74 2.86 -6.40
N SER A 14 16.99 2.78 -7.51
CA SER A 14 17.42 3.35 -8.79
C SER A 14 17.35 4.89 -8.79
N ASN A 15 16.34 5.46 -8.14
CA ASN A 15 16.08 6.89 -8.18
C ASN A 15 16.75 7.68 -7.05
N PHE A 16 17.00 7.05 -5.90
CA PHE A 16 17.61 7.66 -4.71
C PHE A 16 18.95 7.01 -4.33
N LYS A 17 19.81 6.80 -5.32
CA LYS A 17 21.15 6.21 -5.11
C LYS A 17 22.19 7.20 -4.57
N ASP A 18 22.08 8.49 -4.88
CA ASP A 18 23.06 9.50 -4.48
C ASP A 18 22.97 9.82 -2.97
N VAL A 19 23.98 9.36 -2.22
CA VAL A 19 24.05 9.52 -0.76
C VAL A 19 24.19 10.99 -0.34
N LYS A 20 24.85 11.83 -1.16
CA LYS A 20 25.03 13.26 -0.83
C LYS A 20 23.71 14.01 -0.94
N ARG A 21 22.90 13.69 -1.96
CA ARG A 21 21.55 14.25 -2.10
C ARG A 21 20.65 13.78 -0.95
N LEU A 22 20.68 12.49 -0.62
CA LEU A 22 19.90 11.94 0.49
C LEU A 22 20.26 12.54 1.85
N ALA A 23 21.49 12.99 2.06
CA ALA A 23 21.90 13.60 3.33
C ALA A 23 21.06 14.84 3.68
N GLY A 24 20.52 15.55 2.68
CA GLY A 24 19.63 16.69 2.91
C GLY A 24 18.26 16.32 3.49
N LEU A 25 17.86 15.04 3.39
CA LEU A 25 16.63 14.52 4.01
C LEU A 25 16.81 14.23 5.50
N GLY A 26 18.03 13.87 5.91
CA GLY A 26 18.36 13.65 7.31
C GLY A 26 18.73 14.97 8.00
N GLN A 27 17.82 15.49 8.83
CA GLN A 27 18.12 16.70 9.62
C GLN A 27 18.98 16.37 10.85
N PRO A 28 19.91 17.26 11.25
CA PRO A 28 20.77 17.04 12.43
C PRO A 28 19.97 16.79 13.72
N ASP A 29 18.84 17.48 13.87
CA ASP A 29 18.04 17.48 15.09
C ASP A 29 17.00 16.36 15.15
N VAL A 30 16.83 15.58 14.08
CA VAL A 30 15.85 14.50 14.02
C VAL A 30 16.54 13.16 14.30
N GLN A 31 15.92 12.29 15.10
CA GLN A 31 16.47 10.96 15.40
C GLN A 31 16.44 10.00 14.20
N PHE A 32 15.57 10.25 13.22
CA PHE A 32 15.39 9.43 12.03
C PHE A 32 14.69 10.23 10.92
N PRO A 33 15.10 10.10 9.65
CA PRO A 33 16.22 9.30 9.15
C PRO A 33 17.56 10.02 9.31
N ARG A 34 18.66 9.28 9.55
CA ARG A 34 20.03 9.82 9.68
C ARG A 34 21.04 9.21 8.72
N SER A 35 20.83 7.95 8.32
CA SER A 35 21.67 7.28 7.32
C SER A 35 20.99 7.22 5.96
N SER A 36 21.74 7.01 4.89
CA SER A 36 21.19 6.83 3.54
C SER A 36 20.21 5.66 3.47
N LEU A 37 20.45 4.60 4.24
CA LEU A 37 19.55 3.45 4.36
C LEU A 37 18.23 3.86 5.02
N GLN A 38 18.28 4.60 6.13
CA GLN A 38 17.10 5.11 6.82
C GLN A 38 16.33 6.12 5.95
N CYS A 39 17.03 6.95 5.19
CA CYS A 39 16.41 7.90 4.26
C CYS A 39 15.61 7.16 3.18
N ARG A 40 16.17 6.09 2.60
CA ARG A 40 15.45 5.26 1.63
C ARG A 40 14.25 4.54 2.25
N ALA A 41 14.40 4.01 3.47
CA ALA A 41 13.30 3.40 4.21
C ALA A 41 12.18 4.41 4.51
N TRP A 42 12.54 5.65 4.86
CA TRP A 42 11.57 6.74 5.04
C TRP A 42 10.81 7.05 3.76
N ILE A 43 11.51 7.24 2.64
CA ILE A 43 10.86 7.48 1.34
C ILE A 43 9.96 6.31 0.98
N GLN A 44 10.45 5.06 1.09
CA GLN A 44 9.66 3.85 0.83
C GLN A 44 8.39 3.83 1.67
N GLY A 45 8.47 4.10 2.97
CA GLY A 45 7.31 4.08 3.83
C GLY A 45 6.31 5.20 3.54
N CYS A 46 6.76 6.40 3.17
CA CYS A 46 5.86 7.47 2.71
C CYS A 46 5.15 7.12 1.39
N VAL A 47 5.86 6.49 0.45
CA VAL A 47 5.25 6.02 -0.81
C VAL A 47 4.25 4.90 -0.52
N THR A 48 4.62 3.95 0.34
CA THR A 48 3.77 2.85 0.79
C THR A 48 2.51 3.35 1.49
N GLU A 49 2.60 4.37 2.34
CA GLU A 49 1.45 4.99 2.99
C GLU A 49 0.46 5.54 1.96
N MET A 50 0.94 6.32 0.97
CA MET A 50 0.06 6.85 -0.08
C MET A 50 -0.59 5.75 -0.92
N ILE A 51 0.17 4.71 -1.28
CA ILE A 51 -0.36 3.53 -1.98
C ILE A 51 -1.41 2.82 -1.13
N TYR A 52 -1.14 2.63 0.16
CA TYR A 52 -2.04 1.96 1.07
C TYR A 52 -3.35 2.75 1.21
N ASP A 53 -3.28 4.01 1.58
CA ASP A 53 -4.46 4.84 1.85
C ASP A 53 -5.32 5.03 0.58
N SER A 54 -4.70 5.14 -0.59
CA SER A 54 -5.42 5.45 -1.84
C SER A 54 -5.87 4.22 -2.62
N ILE A 55 -5.14 3.09 -2.54
CA ILE A 55 -5.37 1.92 -3.40
C ILE A 55 -5.80 0.71 -2.56
N PHE A 56 -5.07 0.39 -1.50
CA PHE A 56 -5.26 -0.90 -0.81
C PHE A 56 -6.32 -0.86 0.30
N SER A 57 -6.39 0.25 1.04
CA SER A 57 -7.32 0.45 2.15
C SER A 57 -8.78 0.51 1.70
N PRO A 58 -9.15 1.28 0.66
CA PRO A 58 -10.55 1.38 0.23
C PRO A 58 -11.12 0.01 -0.17
N PHE A 59 -12.42 -0.22 0.03
CA PHE A 59 -13.09 -1.44 -0.43
C PHE A 59 -12.94 -1.62 -1.94
N TYR A 60 -13.16 -0.51 -2.66
CA TYR A 60 -13.04 -0.43 -4.11
C TYR A 60 -12.12 0.73 -4.50
N PHE A 61 -11.12 0.45 -5.32
CA PHE A 61 -10.19 1.49 -5.78
C PHE A 61 -10.93 2.56 -6.60
N GLY A 62 -10.63 3.83 -6.32
CA GLY A 62 -11.29 4.98 -6.96
C GLY A 62 -12.64 5.36 -6.34
N LEU A 63 -13.16 4.61 -5.38
CA LEU A 63 -14.43 4.91 -4.70
C LEU A 63 -14.19 5.23 -3.22
N PRO A 64 -14.67 6.38 -2.70
CA PRO A 64 -14.63 6.65 -1.27
C PRO A 64 -15.43 5.64 -0.46
N ASP A 65 -14.87 5.15 0.65
CA ASP A 65 -15.55 4.18 1.51
C ASP A 65 -16.77 4.78 2.23
N ASP A 66 -16.65 6.02 2.69
CA ASP A 66 -17.74 6.75 3.35
C ASP A 66 -18.43 7.70 2.34
N PRO A 67 -19.71 7.47 1.98
CA PRO A 67 -20.55 6.33 2.37
C PRO A 67 -20.52 5.16 1.36
N TRP A 68 -19.94 5.37 0.17
CA TRP A 68 -20.23 4.53 -1.00
C TRP A 68 -19.71 3.10 -0.89
N GLY A 69 -18.42 2.93 -0.60
CA GLY A 69 -17.82 1.59 -0.47
C GLY A 69 -18.50 0.76 0.61
N GLN A 70 -18.83 1.37 1.76
CA GLN A 70 -19.53 0.69 2.85
C GLN A 70 -20.94 0.25 2.46
N ILE A 71 -21.70 1.11 1.78
CA ILE A 71 -23.05 0.77 1.30
C ILE A 71 -23.00 -0.45 0.37
N ILE A 72 -22.03 -0.50 -0.54
CA ILE A 72 -21.91 -1.62 -1.48
C ILE A 72 -21.60 -2.93 -0.74
N GLU A 73 -20.71 -2.91 0.26
CA GLU A 73 -20.44 -4.09 1.08
C GLU A 73 -21.67 -4.52 1.92
N PHE A 74 -22.51 -3.58 2.38
CA PHE A 74 -23.78 -3.92 3.02
C PHE A 74 -24.77 -4.59 2.06
N ILE A 75 -24.92 -4.08 0.84
CA ILE A 75 -25.78 -4.68 -0.19
C ILE A 75 -25.30 -6.09 -0.52
N LYS A 76 -23.99 -6.26 -0.72
CA LYS A 76 -23.35 -7.56 -0.95
C LYS A 76 -23.63 -8.56 0.16
N ALA A 77 -23.55 -8.13 1.43
CA ALA A 77 -23.89 -8.98 2.57
C ALA A 77 -25.39 -9.37 2.58
N GLY A 78 -26.27 -8.49 2.12
CA GLY A 78 -27.69 -8.79 1.90
C GLY A 78 -27.91 -9.83 0.81
N VAL A 79 -27.29 -9.63 -0.36
CA VAL A 79 -27.35 -10.57 -1.51
C VAL A 79 -26.87 -11.96 -1.09
N GLY A 80 -25.77 -12.05 -0.35
CA GLY A 80 -25.24 -13.32 0.14
C GLY A 80 -26.13 -14.05 1.16
N LYS A 81 -27.10 -13.36 1.78
CA LYS A 81 -28.08 -13.98 2.69
C LYS A 81 -29.31 -14.51 1.96
N THR A 82 -29.69 -13.90 0.85
CA THR A 82 -30.95 -14.19 0.15
C THR A 82 -30.78 -14.99 -1.13
N HIS A 83 -29.56 -15.07 -1.68
CA HIS A 83 -29.30 -15.73 -2.95
C HIS A 83 -28.21 -16.82 -2.85
N PRO A 84 -28.21 -17.79 -3.77
CA PRO A 84 -27.16 -18.78 -3.87
C PRO A 84 -25.79 -18.14 -4.13
N GLU A 85 -24.74 -18.89 -3.79
CA GLU A 85 -23.35 -18.45 -3.90
C GLU A 85 -22.95 -18.01 -5.32
N GLY A 86 -23.43 -18.70 -6.37
CA GLY A 86 -23.18 -18.33 -7.76
C GLY A 86 -23.74 -16.95 -8.12
N THR A 87 -24.96 -16.62 -7.69
CA THR A 87 -25.55 -15.29 -7.91
C THR A 87 -24.78 -14.19 -7.16
N CYS A 88 -24.27 -14.49 -5.97
CA CYS A 88 -23.44 -13.55 -5.21
C CYS A 88 -22.09 -13.31 -5.91
N HIS A 89 -21.51 -14.35 -6.53
CA HIS A 89 -20.31 -14.23 -7.35
C HIS A 89 -20.54 -13.33 -8.57
N ASP A 90 -21.57 -13.62 -9.37
CA ASP A 90 -21.89 -12.84 -10.58
C ASP A 90 -22.19 -11.38 -10.25
N TRP A 91 -22.95 -11.14 -9.17
CA TRP A 91 -23.23 -9.79 -8.69
C TRP A 91 -21.95 -9.03 -8.35
N ARG A 92 -20.99 -9.70 -7.68
CA ARG A 92 -19.71 -9.07 -7.30
C ARG A 92 -18.88 -8.71 -8.52
N GLU A 93 -18.77 -9.62 -9.49
CA GLU A 93 -18.01 -9.39 -10.71
C GLU A 93 -18.55 -8.19 -11.49
N VAL A 94 -19.86 -8.20 -11.81
CA VAL A 94 -20.53 -7.12 -12.54
C VAL A 94 -20.47 -5.79 -11.78
N THR A 95 -20.61 -5.82 -10.45
CA THR A 95 -20.52 -4.61 -9.62
C THR A 95 -19.10 -4.04 -9.62
N CYS A 96 -18.07 -4.87 -9.50
CA CYS A 96 -16.67 -4.44 -9.59
C CYS A 96 -16.39 -3.79 -10.96
N ASP A 97 -16.88 -4.38 -12.06
CA ASP A 97 -16.70 -3.85 -13.40
C ASP A 97 -17.40 -2.50 -13.57
N ALA A 98 -18.63 -2.37 -13.05
CA ALA A 98 -19.35 -1.11 -13.06
C ALA A 98 -18.60 -0.03 -12.27
N ILE A 99 -18.11 -0.36 -11.07
CA ILE A 99 -17.31 0.57 -10.24
C ILE A 99 -16.05 1.00 -10.98
N GLU A 100 -15.30 0.06 -11.56
CA GLU A 100 -14.06 0.36 -12.29
C GLU A 100 -14.32 1.33 -13.44
N GLN A 101 -15.44 1.19 -14.16
CA GLN A 101 -15.78 2.09 -15.25
C GLN A 101 -16.19 3.48 -14.77
N ILE A 102 -17.03 3.59 -13.74
CA ILE A 102 -17.51 4.90 -13.26
C ILE A 102 -16.43 5.68 -12.51
N THR A 103 -15.45 5.00 -11.88
CA THR A 103 -14.38 5.67 -11.12
C THR A 103 -13.10 5.85 -11.94
N LYS A 104 -13.09 5.54 -13.24
CA LYS A 104 -11.89 5.58 -14.07
C LYS A 104 -11.15 6.92 -14.01
N ASP A 105 -11.87 8.03 -14.06
CA ASP A 105 -11.28 9.37 -13.98
C ASP A 105 -10.76 9.67 -12.57
N ASP A 106 -11.47 9.22 -11.52
CA ASP A 106 -11.02 9.34 -10.13
C ASP A 106 -9.75 8.52 -9.87
N GLN A 107 -9.66 7.31 -10.42
CA GLN A 107 -8.47 6.47 -10.34
C GLN A 107 -7.25 7.14 -10.98
N GLU A 108 -7.45 7.77 -12.14
CA GLU A 108 -6.39 8.52 -12.82
C GLU A 108 -5.97 9.78 -12.05
N ALA A 109 -6.94 10.48 -11.45
CA ALA A 109 -6.68 11.61 -10.57
C ALA A 109 -5.89 11.18 -9.33
N LEU A 110 -6.22 10.03 -8.73
CA LEU A 110 -5.47 9.45 -7.61
C LEU A 110 -4.03 9.10 -7.99
N PHE A 111 -3.80 8.48 -9.16
CA PHE A 111 -2.43 8.25 -9.62
C PHE A 111 -1.64 9.55 -9.78
N THR A 112 -2.26 10.55 -10.41
CA THR A 112 -1.64 11.87 -10.59
C THR A 112 -1.33 12.53 -9.25
N HIS A 113 -2.24 12.43 -8.28
CA HIS A 113 -2.07 12.95 -6.93
C HIS A 113 -0.91 12.29 -6.20
N ILE A 114 -0.83 10.95 -6.19
CA ILE A 114 0.24 10.19 -5.55
C ILE A 114 1.59 10.57 -6.17
N ILE A 115 1.69 10.55 -7.50
CA ILE A 115 2.94 10.88 -8.22
C ILE A 115 3.38 12.31 -7.92
N THR A 116 2.47 13.27 -7.98
CA THR A 116 2.78 14.68 -7.73
C THR A 116 3.23 14.88 -6.28
N SER A 117 2.52 14.31 -5.32
CA SER A 117 2.86 14.42 -3.89
C SER A 117 4.23 13.80 -3.56
N ILE A 118 4.59 12.69 -4.20
CA ILE A 118 5.90 12.05 -4.02
C ILE A 118 7.02 12.92 -4.64
N GLU A 119 6.80 13.47 -5.82
CA GLU A 119 7.80 14.31 -6.49
C GLU A 119 7.98 15.66 -5.78
N GLU A 120 6.91 16.29 -5.29
CA GLU A 120 6.99 17.49 -4.46
C GLU A 120 7.82 17.27 -3.20
N ARG A 121 7.65 16.11 -2.54
CA ARG A 121 8.37 15.78 -1.31
C ARG A 121 9.81 15.36 -1.53
N PHE A 122 10.12 14.64 -2.61
CA PHE A 122 11.38 13.91 -2.72
C PHE A 122 12.21 14.18 -3.98
N SER A 123 11.70 14.90 -4.98
CA SER A 123 12.41 15.10 -6.27
C SER A 123 13.82 15.68 -6.11
N THR A 124 14.01 16.59 -5.16
CA THR A 124 15.30 17.23 -4.85
C THR A 124 16.38 16.24 -4.39
N PHE A 125 15.97 15.13 -3.78
CA PHE A 125 16.87 14.09 -3.30
C PHE A 125 17.14 13.00 -4.36
N SER A 126 16.42 13.03 -5.48
CA SER A 126 16.59 12.06 -6.55
C SER A 126 17.84 12.36 -7.40
N SER A 127 18.38 11.33 -8.05
CA SER A 127 19.53 11.37 -8.95
C SER A 127 19.19 11.14 -10.42
N THR A 128 17.91 10.96 -10.74
CA THR A 128 17.42 10.61 -12.09
C THR A 128 16.56 11.73 -12.70
N GLN A 129 16.08 11.54 -13.93
CA GLN A 129 15.17 12.49 -14.57
C GLN A 129 13.73 12.30 -14.07
N GLU A 130 13.05 13.42 -13.83
CA GLU A 130 11.67 13.45 -13.31
C GLU A 130 10.69 12.67 -14.19
N THR A 131 10.74 12.86 -15.51
CA THR A 131 9.86 12.19 -16.47
C THR A 131 9.97 10.67 -16.39
N GLN A 132 11.20 10.14 -16.27
CA GLN A 132 11.45 8.71 -16.10
C GLN A 132 10.89 8.21 -14.76
N ARG A 133 11.14 8.93 -13.67
CA ARG A 133 10.64 8.54 -12.33
C ARG A 133 9.14 8.45 -12.27
N LYS A 134 8.46 9.51 -12.73
CA LYS A 134 7.00 9.61 -12.77
C LYS A 134 6.41 8.45 -13.56
N ARG A 135 6.98 8.12 -14.71
CA ARG A 135 6.55 6.98 -15.54
C ARG A 135 6.69 5.65 -14.79
N GLN A 136 7.85 5.36 -14.20
CA GLN A 136 8.07 4.12 -13.45
C GLN A 136 7.15 4.01 -12.23
N LEU A 137 6.92 5.13 -11.53
CA LEU A 137 6.00 5.17 -10.39
C LEU A 137 4.57 4.90 -10.85
N ARG A 138 4.12 5.51 -11.95
CA ARG A 138 2.82 5.21 -12.56
C ARG A 138 2.66 3.73 -12.90
N GLU A 139 3.67 3.11 -13.50
CA GLU A 139 3.66 1.67 -13.79
C GLU A 139 3.51 0.82 -12.53
N LEU A 140 4.17 1.21 -11.42
CA LEU A 140 4.01 0.56 -10.12
C LEU A 140 2.58 0.71 -9.58
N LEU A 141 2.01 1.92 -9.63
CA LEU A 141 0.64 2.19 -9.18
C LEU A 141 -0.39 1.41 -9.99
N GLN A 142 -0.20 1.28 -11.31
CA GLN A 142 -1.04 0.44 -12.16
C GLN A 142 -0.96 -1.04 -11.75
N LYS A 143 0.23 -1.55 -11.43
CA LYS A 143 0.38 -2.92 -10.94
C LYS A 143 -0.32 -3.13 -9.59
N CYS A 144 -0.28 -2.13 -8.71
CA CYS A 144 -0.94 -2.18 -7.40
C CYS A 144 -2.47 -2.18 -7.53
N SER A 145 -3.03 -1.28 -8.33
CA SER A 145 -4.47 -1.21 -8.59
C SER A 145 -4.99 -2.45 -9.30
N ASN A 146 -4.27 -2.96 -10.31
CA ASN A 146 -4.64 -4.22 -10.97
C ASN A 146 -4.67 -5.37 -9.96
N PHE A 147 -3.67 -5.46 -9.09
CA PHE A 147 -3.63 -6.48 -8.04
C PHE A 147 -4.82 -6.36 -7.06
N LYS A 148 -5.12 -5.14 -6.60
CA LYS A 148 -6.29 -4.86 -5.74
C LYS A 148 -7.59 -5.29 -6.43
N THR A 149 -7.77 -4.94 -7.69
CA THR A 149 -8.99 -5.22 -8.45
C THR A 149 -9.19 -6.72 -8.64
N VAL A 150 -8.12 -7.47 -8.95
CA VAL A 150 -8.17 -8.94 -9.02
C VAL A 150 -8.61 -9.55 -7.69
N LEU A 151 -8.09 -9.04 -6.56
CA LEU A 151 -8.50 -9.52 -5.23
C LEU A 151 -9.94 -9.16 -4.89
N SER A 152 -10.42 -7.96 -5.24
CA SER A 152 -11.80 -7.53 -4.97
C SER A 152 -12.83 -8.38 -5.72
N ARG A 153 -12.47 -8.97 -6.87
CA ARG A 153 -13.32 -9.91 -7.62
C ARG A 153 -13.33 -11.33 -7.04
N GLN A 154 -12.35 -11.70 -6.21
CA GLN A 154 -12.33 -13.03 -5.61
C GLN A 154 -13.49 -13.21 -4.63
N GLN A 155 -13.94 -14.45 -4.48
CA GLN A 155 -14.98 -14.82 -3.52
C GLN A 155 -14.53 -14.61 -2.07
N ASN A 156 -13.29 -15.00 -1.77
CA ASN A 156 -12.66 -14.79 -0.46
C ASN A 156 -12.49 -13.29 -0.17
N LEU A 157 -12.63 -12.90 1.09
CA LEU A 157 -12.38 -11.52 1.52
C LEU A 157 -10.91 -11.34 1.87
N PHE A 158 -10.30 -10.31 1.29
CA PHE A 158 -8.90 -9.96 1.49
C PHE A 158 -8.78 -8.55 2.05
N TYR A 159 -7.95 -8.38 3.07
CA TYR A 159 -7.71 -7.09 3.70
C TYR A 159 -6.23 -6.79 3.72
N PHE A 160 -5.91 -5.56 3.36
CA PHE A 160 -4.60 -5.01 3.55
C PHE A 160 -4.54 -4.32 4.90
N TYR A 161 -3.42 -4.47 5.59
CA TYR A 161 -3.18 -3.77 6.84
C TYR A 161 -1.81 -3.12 6.81
N ARG A 162 -1.73 -1.99 7.50
CA ARG A 162 -0.52 -1.19 7.67
C ARG A 162 -0.49 -0.68 9.09
N SER A 163 0.59 -0.98 9.80
CA SER A 163 0.78 -0.53 11.17
C SER A 163 1.20 0.94 11.19
N LYS A 164 0.68 1.69 12.17
CA LYS A 164 1.12 3.07 12.43
C LYS A 164 2.43 3.07 13.21
N CYS A 165 3.14 4.21 13.15
CA CYS A 165 4.31 4.43 14.01
C CYS A 165 3.93 4.27 15.50
N GLY A 166 4.71 3.49 16.24
CA GLY A 166 4.51 3.22 17.66
C GLY A 166 3.73 1.94 17.98
N GLU A 167 3.09 1.30 17.00
CA GLU A 167 2.41 0.02 17.20
C GLU A 167 3.38 -1.13 17.50
N CYS A 168 2.93 -2.15 18.23
CA CYS A 168 3.78 -3.26 18.64
C CYS A 168 4.23 -4.11 17.44
N PHE A 169 5.53 -4.41 17.38
CA PHE A 169 6.07 -5.37 16.43
C PHE A 169 5.59 -6.78 16.77
N SER A 170 5.07 -7.50 15.78
CA SER A 170 4.58 -8.86 15.93
C SER A 170 5.20 -9.78 14.89
N THR A 171 5.98 -10.77 15.35
CA THR A 171 6.63 -11.76 14.46
C THR A 171 5.63 -12.68 13.75
N THR A 172 4.36 -12.71 14.16
CA THR A 172 3.31 -13.51 13.51
C THR A 172 2.72 -12.83 12.29
N SER A 173 2.79 -11.51 12.21
CA SER A 173 2.14 -10.71 11.17
C SER A 173 3.07 -9.69 10.51
N MET A 174 4.33 -9.60 10.95
CA MET A 174 5.29 -8.64 10.45
C MET A 174 6.64 -9.29 10.17
N THR A 175 7.29 -8.84 9.10
CA THR A 175 8.66 -9.16 8.74
C THR A 175 9.54 -7.94 9.04
N PHE A 176 10.58 -8.15 9.85
CA PHE A 176 11.58 -7.13 10.16
C PHE A 176 12.47 -6.88 8.94
N ALA A 177 12.54 -5.63 8.48
CA ALA A 177 13.38 -5.20 7.36
C ALA A 177 14.60 -4.36 7.79
N GLY A 178 14.55 -3.78 8.99
CA GLY A 178 15.59 -2.89 9.48
C GLY A 178 15.18 -2.22 10.80
N GLY A 179 16.16 -1.73 11.55
CA GLY A 179 15.99 -1.21 12.90
C GLY A 179 17.34 -1.07 13.59
N VAL A 180 17.40 -0.31 14.68
CA VAL A 180 18.60 -0.23 15.52
C VAL A 180 18.60 -1.46 16.44
N ASP A 181 19.69 -2.23 16.43
CA ASP A 181 19.96 -3.36 17.33
C ASP A 181 19.01 -4.58 17.26
N GLY A 182 18.39 -4.83 16.09
CA GLY A 182 17.54 -6.01 15.86
C GLY A 182 16.03 -5.71 15.87
N PRO A 183 15.15 -6.73 15.92
CA PRO A 183 13.71 -6.53 15.96
C PRO A 183 13.31 -5.88 17.30
N ALA A 184 13.29 -4.55 17.29
CA ALA A 184 12.80 -3.74 18.38
C ALA A 184 11.28 -3.90 18.61
N THR A 185 10.79 -3.42 19.75
CA THR A 185 9.41 -3.71 20.20
C THR A 185 8.31 -2.98 19.44
N LYS A 186 8.64 -1.90 18.71
CA LYS A 186 7.65 -1.05 18.02
C LYS A 186 7.96 -0.84 16.55
N VAL A 187 6.92 -0.67 15.75
CA VAL A 187 7.00 -0.25 14.36
C VAL A 187 7.38 1.23 14.32
N ARG A 188 8.46 1.55 13.59
CA ARG A 188 8.80 2.94 13.24
C ARG A 188 8.09 3.37 11.98
N ILE A 189 8.17 2.54 10.95
CA ILE A 189 7.52 2.80 9.66
C ILE A 189 7.21 1.48 8.94
N SER A 190 6.03 1.43 8.33
CA SER A 190 5.65 0.35 7.42
C SER A 190 6.27 0.58 6.05
N LEU A 191 7.04 -0.39 5.58
CA LEU A 191 7.71 -0.35 4.28
C LEU A 191 6.87 -0.99 3.18
N TRP A 192 5.99 -1.92 3.53
CA TRP A 192 5.02 -2.53 2.62
C TRP A 192 3.87 -3.15 3.42
N PRO A 193 2.59 -2.98 3.01
CA PRO A 193 1.47 -3.46 3.80
C PRO A 193 1.38 -4.98 3.74
N GLY A 194 0.82 -5.56 4.81
CA GLY A 194 0.52 -6.98 4.87
C GLY A 194 -0.81 -7.30 4.18
N LEU A 195 -1.06 -8.59 3.97
CA LEU A 195 -2.28 -9.12 3.36
C LEU A 195 -2.85 -10.27 4.20
N ILE A 196 -4.10 -10.14 4.60
CA ILE A 196 -4.86 -11.15 5.34
C ILE A 196 -5.99 -11.66 4.46
N LYS A 197 -6.22 -12.97 4.52
CA LYS A 197 -7.46 -13.58 4.03
C LYS A 197 -8.39 -13.83 5.21
N GLN A 198 -9.58 -13.26 5.15
CA GLN A 198 -10.62 -13.52 6.14
C GLN A 198 -11.31 -14.83 5.79
N ASN A 199 -11.39 -15.72 6.78
CA ASN A 199 -12.11 -16.99 6.67
C ASN A 199 -13.45 -16.83 7.40
N SER A 200 -14.56 -17.21 6.76
CA SER A 200 -15.90 -17.07 7.34
C SER A 200 -16.14 -17.96 8.56
N MET A 201 -15.37 -19.04 8.70
CA MET A 201 -15.56 -20.08 9.73
C MET A 201 -14.32 -20.33 10.59
N ALA A 202 -13.24 -19.56 10.40
CA ALA A 202 -11.98 -19.74 11.11
C ALA A 202 -11.28 -18.41 11.36
N ALA A 203 -10.21 -18.42 12.18
CA ALA A 203 -9.35 -17.26 12.32
C ALA A 203 -8.81 -16.82 10.95
N SER A 204 -8.74 -15.51 10.75
CA SER A 204 -8.13 -14.93 9.56
C SER A 204 -6.67 -15.37 9.44
N SER A 205 -6.22 -15.67 8.22
CA SER A 205 -4.84 -16.11 7.98
C SER A 205 -4.02 -15.00 7.33
N VAL A 206 -2.87 -14.67 7.93
CA VAL A 206 -1.86 -13.81 7.31
C VAL A 206 -1.30 -14.54 6.10
N LEU A 207 -1.51 -13.99 4.90
CA LEU A 207 -0.97 -14.54 3.66
C LEU A 207 0.40 -13.95 3.35
N GLU A 208 0.54 -12.65 3.58
CA GLU A 208 1.80 -11.93 3.42
C GLU A 208 1.95 -11.03 4.64
N ALA A 209 3.05 -11.21 5.37
CA ALA A 209 3.37 -10.39 6.52
C ALA A 209 3.71 -8.96 6.08
N GLU A 210 3.34 -7.99 6.89
CA GLU A 210 3.71 -6.59 6.70
C GLU A 210 5.23 -6.43 6.79
N LEU A 211 5.84 -5.67 5.88
CA LEU A 211 7.26 -5.38 5.95
C LEU A 211 7.47 -4.10 6.76
N VAL A 212 8.23 -4.16 7.85
CA VAL A 212 8.37 -3.03 8.78
C VAL A 212 9.81 -2.71 9.13
N TRP A 213 10.06 -1.42 9.36
CA TRP A 213 11.25 -0.93 10.04
C TRP A 213 10.90 -0.64 11.50
N THR A 214 11.69 -1.15 12.46
CA THR A 214 11.34 -1.07 13.90
C THR A 214 12.18 -0.05 14.69
N MET A 215 11.70 0.24 15.89
CA MET A 215 12.33 1.08 16.91
C MET A 215 12.03 0.59 18.32
N ASN A 216 12.91 0.93 19.25
CA ASN A 216 12.71 0.72 20.68
C ASN A 216 11.73 1.75 21.25
#